data_AF-E3NK16-F1
#
_entry.id   AF-E3NK16-F1
#
_cell.length_a   1.000
_cell.length_b   1.000
_cell.length_c   1.000
_cell.angle_alpha   90.00
_cell.angle_beta   90.00
_cell.angle_gamma   90.00
#
_symmetry.space_group_name_H-M   'P 1'
#
loop_
_entity.id
_entity.type
_entity.pdbx_description
1 polymer ?
#
loop_
_entity_poly.entity_id
_entity_poly.type
_entity_poly.pdbx_seq_one_letter_code
_entity_poly.pdbx_strand_id
1 'polypeptide(L)'
;MSDGPKFDPSFSLFSSQAHKMTEITERDPLLIRGLIFEEFGRVQAEMATNPKLWRSVTSRVHKRLSEVMGEDYVDYPEFEFWFSRFLQGNLDLDYDRRSDPKARSFTDLPLDVFNKISENLEIEDRMRLRNVCKDVRAQVDNWDLKVDEIWYNFPDEWRVRQTAISYSVFIFEQNNIPYCFHPKPVYFLMSLLKLPKIQVEKLTIHEEDEYWEKLIEELDESNRKLHVKKVQFPYPHRKSKIDLHFMIPEVIEEIKMNLLNPKRKELNEIIDSEQCQAAKMVHIESHTEFSGFPLKDLYNCPRFTLKLGRDPAIFMRANFLKKLMKKSKVQKCDLYARRKIMKYFNEPEAMVPNFPSLRRYQIPGTNDFYELEYREEFVSLERKQQ
;
A
#
# COMPACT_ATOMS: atom_id res chain seq x y z
N MET A 1 29.48 26.56 47.69
CA MET A 1 28.25 27.36 47.79
C MET A 1 27.69 27.53 46.38
N SER A 2 26.67 26.75 46.04
CA SER A 2 25.62 27.12 45.08
C SER A 2 24.51 26.09 45.21
N ASP A 3 23.33 26.61 45.48
CA ASP A 3 22.13 25.94 45.94
C ASP A 3 21.56 24.92 44.94
N GLY A 4 21.32 23.70 45.41
CA GLY A 4 20.41 22.76 44.78
C GLY A 4 18.94 23.18 44.98
N PRO A 5 18.02 22.73 44.12
CA PRO A 5 16.61 23.11 44.23
C PRO A 5 16.03 22.64 45.57
N LYS A 6 15.45 23.61 46.29
CA LYS A 6 14.79 23.45 47.58
C LYS A 6 13.56 22.55 47.42
N PHE A 7 13.49 21.52 48.26
CA PHE A 7 12.28 20.73 48.49
C PHE A 7 11.16 21.64 49.01
N ASP A 8 9.99 21.60 48.38
CA ASP A 8 8.76 22.25 48.84
C ASP A 8 8.11 21.42 49.97
N PRO A 9 7.85 21.98 51.17
CA PRO A 9 7.28 21.25 52.31
C PRO A 9 5.80 20.84 52.16
N SER A 10 5.15 21.16 51.04
CA SER A 10 3.76 20.78 50.74
C SER A 10 3.55 19.25 50.61
N PHE A 11 4.62 18.46 50.49
CA PHE A 11 4.60 17.00 50.45
C PHE A 11 4.34 16.29 51.80
N SER A 12 4.23 17.01 52.91
CA SER A 12 4.15 16.41 54.25
C SER A 12 2.75 15.95 54.68
N LEU A 13 1.67 16.39 54.01
CA LEU A 13 0.30 16.00 54.37
C LEU A 13 -0.15 14.65 53.79
N PHE A 14 0.45 14.19 52.69
CA PHE A 14 0.07 12.92 52.05
C PHE A 14 0.89 11.69 52.52
N SER A 15 2.09 11.90 53.07
CA SER A 15 2.89 10.79 53.64
C SER A 15 2.26 10.21 54.92
N SER A 16 1.60 11.06 55.72
CA SER A 16 0.95 10.64 56.97
C SER A 16 -0.35 9.85 56.77
N GLN A 17 -0.97 9.89 55.58
CA GLN A 17 -2.18 9.12 55.27
C GLN A 17 -1.90 7.88 54.42
N ALA A 18 -0.75 7.79 53.74
CA ALA A 18 -0.35 6.64 52.93
C ALA A 18 -0.21 5.33 53.75
N HIS A 19 0.04 5.41 55.06
CA HIS A 19 0.12 4.23 55.95
C HIS A 19 -1.25 3.78 56.52
N LYS A 20 -2.36 4.37 56.09
CA LYS A 20 -3.71 4.03 56.60
C LYS A 20 -4.76 3.72 55.53
N MET A 21 -4.35 3.52 54.28
CA MET A 21 -5.27 3.33 53.14
C MET A 21 -5.05 2.02 52.38
N THR A 22 -4.57 0.98 53.06
CA THR A 22 -4.41 -0.38 52.50
C THR A 22 -5.62 -1.30 52.67
N GLU A 23 -6.77 -0.77 53.10
CA GLU A 23 -8.06 -1.47 53.01
C GLU A 23 -9.17 -0.45 52.68
N ILE A 24 -9.33 -0.10 51.41
CA ILE A 24 -10.61 0.44 50.90
C ILE A 24 -11.09 -0.49 49.80
N THR A 25 -11.70 -1.57 50.24
CA THR A 25 -12.82 -2.20 49.54
C THR A 25 -13.91 -1.14 49.30
N GLU A 26 -14.25 -0.92 48.03
CA GLU A 26 -15.15 0.11 47.46
C GLU A 26 -14.52 1.50 47.20
N ARG A 27 -14.14 1.73 45.94
CA ARG A 27 -13.69 3.03 45.43
C ARG A 27 -14.83 4.05 45.55
N ASP A 28 -14.75 4.96 46.54
CA ASP A 28 -15.73 6.03 46.72
C ASP A 28 -15.70 6.99 45.50
N PRO A 29 -16.78 7.09 44.72
CA PRO A 29 -16.86 8.01 43.58
C PRO A 29 -16.62 9.48 43.96
N LEU A 30 -17.00 9.91 45.17
CA LEU A 30 -16.81 11.30 45.59
C LEU A 30 -15.34 11.63 45.84
N LEU A 31 -14.58 10.69 46.40
CA LEU A 31 -13.14 10.85 46.56
C LEU A 31 -12.45 10.98 45.19
N ILE A 32 -12.83 10.14 44.21
CA ILE A 32 -12.28 10.22 42.85
C ILE A 32 -12.59 11.60 42.24
N ARG A 33 -13.84 12.07 42.33
CA ARG A 33 -14.26 13.37 41.79
C ARG A 33 -13.53 14.53 42.47
N GLY A 34 -13.35 14.47 43.79
CA GLY A 34 -12.60 15.46 44.55
C GLY A 34 -11.14 15.56 44.11
N LEU A 35 -10.49 14.42 43.86
CA LEU A 35 -9.11 14.38 43.35
C LEU A 35 -9.00 14.97 41.93
N ILE A 36 -9.95 14.64 41.04
CA ILE A 36 -9.99 15.22 39.69
C ILE A 36 -10.18 16.75 39.77
N PHE A 37 -11.00 17.22 40.70
CA PHE A 37 -11.24 18.64 40.92
C PHE A 37 -9.98 19.37 41.42
N GLU A 38 -9.23 18.77 42.35
CA GLU A 38 -7.95 19.30 42.82
C GLU A 38 -6.95 19.42 41.66
N GLU A 39 -6.81 18.37 40.86
CA GLU A 39 -5.93 18.37 39.69
C GLU A 39 -6.37 19.38 38.61
N PHE A 40 -7.68 19.56 38.41
CA PHE A 40 -8.21 20.61 37.55
C PHE A 40 -7.80 22.00 38.05
N GLY A 41 -7.90 22.26 39.35
CA GLY A 41 -7.47 23.53 39.96
C GLY A 41 -6.01 23.87 39.67
N ARG A 42 -5.13 22.85 39.60
CA ARG A 42 -3.69 23.03 39.29
C ARG A 42 -3.43 23.46 37.85
N VAL A 43 -4.31 23.15 36.91
CA VAL A 43 -4.14 23.43 35.47
C VAL A 43 -5.12 24.47 34.91
N GLN A 44 -6.07 24.96 35.71
CA GLN A 44 -7.11 25.89 35.27
C GLN A 44 -6.52 27.18 34.66
N ALA A 45 -5.46 27.74 35.25
CA ALA A 45 -4.81 28.95 34.74
C ALA A 45 -4.12 28.73 33.38
N GLU A 46 -3.51 27.56 33.17
CA GLU A 46 -2.90 27.16 31.90
C GLU A 46 -3.98 27.05 30.81
N MET A 47 -5.10 26.42 31.13
CA MET A 47 -6.23 26.26 30.21
C MET A 47 -6.93 27.58 29.89
N ALA A 48 -7.03 28.49 30.86
CA ALA A 48 -7.56 29.84 30.64
C ALA A 48 -6.66 30.66 29.69
N THR A 49 -5.35 30.44 29.76
CA THR A 49 -4.37 31.15 28.91
C THR A 49 -4.32 30.59 27.48
N ASN A 50 -4.52 29.28 27.30
CA ASN A 50 -4.55 28.66 25.97
C ASN A 50 -5.65 27.59 25.84
N PRO A 51 -6.90 28.00 25.53
CA PRO A 51 -8.04 27.09 25.45
C PRO A 51 -7.87 25.96 24.41
N LYS A 52 -7.02 26.14 23.39
CA LYS A 52 -6.78 25.10 22.36
C LYS A 52 -6.04 23.87 22.89
N LEU A 53 -5.34 24.00 24.03
CA LEU A 53 -4.57 22.92 24.63
C LEU A 53 -5.39 22.01 25.55
N TRP A 54 -6.70 22.24 25.70
CA TRP A 54 -7.49 21.53 26.70
C TRP A 54 -7.36 20.01 26.59
N ARG A 55 -7.33 19.44 25.37
CA ARG A 55 -7.18 17.99 25.17
C ARG A 55 -5.83 17.45 25.62
N SER A 56 -4.73 18.13 25.29
CA SER A 56 -3.39 17.70 25.69
C SER A 56 -3.18 17.85 27.20
N VAL A 57 -3.70 18.91 27.80
CA VAL A 57 -3.69 19.13 29.25
C VAL A 57 -4.50 18.04 29.97
N THR A 58 -5.72 17.76 29.50
CA THR A 58 -6.60 16.71 30.06
C THR A 58 -5.90 15.35 30.04
N SER A 59 -5.35 14.94 28.90
CA SER A 59 -4.60 13.68 28.77
C SER A 59 -3.37 13.62 29.70
N ARG A 60 -2.61 14.72 29.82
CA ARG A 60 -1.44 14.81 30.71
C ARG A 60 -1.83 14.72 32.19
N VAL A 61 -2.95 15.31 32.59
CA VAL A 61 -3.45 15.24 33.97
C VAL A 61 -3.89 13.81 34.30
N HIS A 62 -4.67 13.17 33.42
CA HIS A 62 -5.07 11.77 33.60
C HIS A 62 -3.86 10.86 33.77
N LYS A 63 -2.87 10.97 32.88
CA LYS A 63 -1.64 10.17 32.97
C LYS A 63 -0.92 10.33 34.30
N ARG A 64 -0.76 11.56 34.79
CA ARG A 64 -0.14 11.83 36.09
C ARG A 64 -0.93 11.22 37.25
N LEU A 65 -2.26 11.33 37.21
CA LEU A 65 -3.13 10.74 38.22
C LEU A 65 -3.02 9.21 38.23
N SER A 66 -3.00 8.58 37.05
CA SER A 66 -2.80 7.14 36.88
C SER A 66 -1.41 6.67 37.35
N GLU A 67 -0.36 7.45 37.13
CA GLU A 67 1.01 7.15 37.61
C GLU A 67 1.09 7.16 39.14
N VAL A 68 0.35 8.03 39.82
CA VAL A 68 0.36 8.17 41.29
C VAL A 68 -0.57 7.16 41.98
N MET A 69 -1.75 6.92 41.40
CA MET A 69 -2.82 6.15 42.04
C MET A 69 -2.98 4.72 41.50
N GLY A 70 -2.29 4.39 40.41
CA GLY A 70 -2.39 3.12 39.67
C GLY A 70 -3.19 3.27 38.37
N GLU A 71 -2.80 2.53 37.33
CA GLU A 71 -3.39 2.63 35.98
C GLU A 71 -4.91 2.41 35.97
N ASP A 72 -5.40 1.51 36.82
CA ASP A 72 -6.81 1.15 36.90
C ASP A 72 -7.61 2.05 37.85
N TYR A 73 -7.05 3.11 38.43
CA TYR A 73 -7.71 3.90 39.47
C TYR A 73 -8.96 4.64 38.96
N VAL A 74 -8.82 5.36 37.84
CA VAL A 74 -9.92 6.04 37.14
C VAL A 74 -9.77 5.85 35.64
N ASP A 75 -10.83 5.38 34.98
CA ASP A 75 -10.82 5.26 33.53
C ASP A 75 -10.82 6.64 32.87
N TYR A 76 -10.26 6.72 31.66
CA TYR A 76 -10.18 7.99 30.95
C TYR A 76 -11.56 8.62 30.67
N PRO A 77 -12.62 7.86 30.28
CA PRO A 77 -13.95 8.43 30.07
C PRO A 77 -14.60 9.07 31.30
N GLU A 78 -14.47 8.47 32.49
CA GLU A 78 -14.96 9.04 33.76
C GLU A 78 -14.14 10.28 34.12
N PHE A 79 -12.81 10.20 33.97
CA PHE A 79 -11.93 11.35 34.17
C PHE A 79 -12.29 12.53 33.26
N GLU A 80 -12.36 12.30 31.95
CA GLU A 80 -12.64 13.32 30.94
C GLU A 80 -14.01 13.96 31.13
N PHE A 81 -15.02 13.16 31.56
CA PHE A 81 -16.34 13.66 31.87
C PHE A 81 -16.31 14.71 33.00
N TRP A 82 -15.74 14.38 34.15
CA TRP A 82 -15.64 15.30 35.30
C TRP A 82 -14.76 16.49 34.99
N PHE A 83 -13.63 16.26 34.33
CA PHE A 83 -12.72 17.31 33.93
C PHE A 83 -13.38 18.32 32.96
N SER A 84 -14.16 17.83 31.99
CA SER A 84 -14.93 18.67 31.07
C SER A 84 -16.05 19.44 31.76
N ARG A 85 -16.71 18.85 32.76
CA ARG A 85 -17.72 19.53 33.59
C ARG A 85 -17.11 20.71 34.35
N PHE A 86 -15.95 20.51 34.98
CA PHE A 86 -15.24 21.57 35.70
C PHE A 86 -14.76 22.68 34.75
N LEU A 87 -14.29 22.30 33.55
CA LEU A 87 -13.91 23.26 32.51
C LEU A 87 -15.08 24.16 32.08
N GLN A 88 -16.31 23.64 32.12
CA GLN A 88 -17.53 24.40 31.82
C GLN A 88 -18.05 25.21 33.01
N GLY A 89 -17.36 25.18 34.17
CA GLY A 89 -17.77 25.87 35.40
C GLY A 89 -18.78 25.10 36.25
N ASN A 90 -19.12 23.86 35.89
CA ASN A 90 -20.04 23.02 36.65
C ASN A 90 -19.28 22.22 37.72
N LEU A 91 -19.16 22.79 38.92
CA LEU A 91 -18.30 22.27 40.01
C LEU A 91 -19.00 21.33 41.00
N ASP A 92 -20.27 20.99 40.75
CA ASP A 92 -21.05 20.09 41.60
C ASP A 92 -20.52 18.65 41.51
N LEU A 93 -19.93 18.17 42.61
CA LEU A 93 -19.35 16.83 42.74
C LEU A 93 -20.41 15.73 42.93
N ASP A 94 -21.63 16.09 43.37
CA ASP A 94 -22.72 15.14 43.62
C ASP A 94 -23.59 14.91 42.39
N TYR A 95 -23.20 15.46 41.23
CA TYR A 95 -23.97 15.38 40.00
C TYR A 95 -24.30 13.93 39.58
N ASP A 96 -25.58 13.68 39.35
CA ASP A 96 -26.07 12.39 38.89
C ASP A 96 -26.01 12.26 37.36
N ARG A 97 -24.94 11.60 36.90
CA ARG A 97 -24.69 11.27 35.49
C ARG A 97 -25.78 10.40 34.85
N ARG A 98 -26.66 9.75 35.62
CA ARG A 98 -27.75 8.91 35.07
C ARG A 98 -28.76 9.69 34.25
N SER A 99 -28.84 11.00 34.48
CA SER A 99 -29.74 11.90 33.73
C SER A 99 -29.16 12.34 32.39
N ASP A 100 -27.86 12.12 32.16
CA ASP A 100 -27.22 12.50 30.90
C ASP A 100 -27.58 11.52 29.78
N PRO A 101 -27.65 12.01 28.52
CA PRO A 101 -27.66 11.12 27.38
C PRO A 101 -26.47 10.16 27.45
N LYS A 102 -26.71 8.88 27.15
CA LYS A 102 -25.66 7.87 27.12
C LYS A 102 -24.49 8.36 26.25
N ALA A 103 -23.28 8.32 26.79
CA ALA A 103 -22.08 8.68 26.06
C ALA A 103 -22.01 7.87 24.76
N ARG A 104 -21.83 8.56 23.63
CA ARG A 104 -21.66 7.92 22.33
C ARG A 104 -20.28 7.27 22.27
N SER A 105 -20.24 6.00 21.91
CA SER A 105 -19.01 5.30 21.56
C SER A 105 -18.47 5.83 20.23
N PHE A 106 -17.18 5.63 20.00
CA PHE A 106 -16.57 5.84 18.68
C PHE A 106 -17.33 5.10 17.58
N THR A 107 -17.82 3.89 17.85
CA THR A 107 -18.63 3.07 16.94
C THR A 107 -20.03 3.64 16.66
N ASP A 108 -20.51 4.58 17.47
CA ASP A 108 -21.81 5.24 17.29
C ASP A 108 -21.69 6.46 16.36
N LEU A 109 -20.48 6.80 15.89
CA LEU A 109 -20.29 7.88 14.93
C LEU A 109 -20.95 7.52 13.59
N PRO A 110 -21.62 8.49 12.94
CA PRO A 110 -22.12 8.32 11.58
C PRO A 110 -21.04 7.87 10.59
N LEU A 111 -21.43 7.06 9.60
CA LEU A 111 -20.50 6.51 8.60
C LEU A 111 -19.73 7.59 7.83
N ASP A 112 -20.35 8.75 7.56
CA ASP A 112 -19.71 9.88 6.90
C ASP A 112 -18.58 10.49 7.75
N VAL A 113 -18.71 10.50 9.07
CA VAL A 113 -17.64 10.92 9.99
C VAL A 113 -16.50 9.89 9.97
N PHE A 114 -16.81 8.60 9.98
CA PHE A 114 -15.80 7.53 9.83
C PHE A 114 -15.02 7.65 8.52
N ASN A 115 -15.70 7.94 7.42
CA ASN A 115 -15.05 8.12 6.12
C ASN A 115 -14.13 9.34 6.13
N LYS A 116 -14.56 10.47 6.71
CA LYS A 116 -13.69 11.65 6.88
C LYS A 116 -12.47 11.36 7.75
N ILE A 117 -12.61 10.56 8.80
CA ILE A 117 -11.46 10.09 9.59
C ILE A 117 -10.53 9.30 8.69
N SER A 118 -11.05 8.35 7.91
CA SER A 118 -10.23 7.55 7.00
C SER A 118 -9.40 8.42 6.04
N GLU A 119 -9.99 9.46 5.46
CA GLU A 119 -9.33 10.39 4.53
C GLU A 119 -8.15 11.15 5.16
N ASN A 120 -8.14 11.28 6.49
CA ASN A 120 -7.09 11.98 7.24
C ASN A 120 -6.09 11.03 7.92
N LEU A 121 -6.28 9.71 7.81
CA LEU A 121 -5.39 8.71 8.40
C LEU A 121 -4.44 8.12 7.35
N GLU A 122 -3.16 8.11 7.68
CA GLU A 122 -2.15 7.34 6.96
C GLU A 122 -2.38 5.83 7.11
N ILE A 123 -1.85 5.05 6.19
CA ILE A 123 -2.11 3.60 6.11
C ILE A 123 -1.73 2.85 7.39
N GLU A 124 -0.67 3.29 8.07
CA GLU A 124 -0.23 2.73 9.35
C GLU A 124 -1.29 2.92 10.43
N ASP A 125 -1.82 4.14 10.58
CA ASP A 125 -2.84 4.44 11.57
C ASP A 125 -4.18 3.78 11.26
N ARG A 126 -4.52 3.63 9.97
CA ARG A 126 -5.68 2.81 9.55
C ARG A 126 -5.52 1.37 10.01
N MET A 127 -4.34 0.78 9.83
CA MET A 127 -4.05 -0.58 10.29
C MET A 127 -4.04 -0.68 11.82
N ARG A 128 -3.68 0.39 12.55
CA ARG A 128 -3.72 0.40 14.02
C ARG A 128 -5.16 0.36 14.48
N LEU A 129 -5.98 1.22 13.85
CA LEU A 129 -7.39 1.32 14.11
C LEU A 129 -8.11 -0.02 13.84
N ARG A 130 -7.73 -0.72 12.76
CA ARG A 130 -8.21 -2.07 12.42
C ARG A 130 -8.05 -3.12 13.54
N ASN A 131 -7.05 -2.93 14.41
CA ASN A 131 -6.74 -3.87 15.49
C ASN A 131 -7.42 -3.54 16.82
N VAL A 132 -8.14 -2.42 16.92
CA VAL A 132 -8.79 -1.98 18.17
C VAL A 132 -9.95 -2.88 18.57
N CYS A 133 -10.94 -3.10 17.69
CA CYS A 133 -12.06 -4.00 17.96
C CYS A 133 -12.70 -4.53 16.66
N LYS A 134 -13.62 -5.50 16.78
CA LYS A 134 -14.29 -6.14 15.62
C LYS A 134 -15.12 -5.17 14.80
N ASP A 135 -15.82 -4.23 15.46
CA ASP A 135 -16.68 -3.26 14.76
C ASP A 135 -15.85 -2.26 13.96
N VAL A 136 -14.79 -1.73 14.57
CA VAL A 136 -13.86 -0.83 13.89
C VAL A 136 -13.12 -1.55 12.76
N ARG A 137 -12.73 -2.81 12.95
CA ARG A 137 -12.16 -3.65 11.89
C ARG A 137 -13.07 -3.74 10.68
N ALA A 138 -14.37 -3.99 10.89
CA ALA A 138 -15.35 -4.06 9.81
C ALA A 138 -15.49 -2.72 9.06
N GLN A 139 -15.34 -1.59 9.75
CA GLN A 139 -15.32 -0.27 9.11
C GLN A 139 -14.04 -0.08 8.29
N VAL A 140 -12.87 -0.34 8.86
CA VAL A 140 -11.58 -0.18 8.18
C VAL A 140 -11.45 -1.09 6.96
N ASP A 141 -11.89 -2.35 7.07
CA ASP A 141 -11.89 -3.30 5.94
C ASP A 141 -12.79 -2.82 4.77
N ASN A 142 -13.73 -1.92 5.05
CA ASN A 142 -14.61 -1.33 4.05
C ASN A 142 -14.10 -0.02 3.44
N TRP A 143 -13.00 0.54 3.94
CA TRP A 143 -12.41 1.76 3.41
C TRP A 143 -11.72 1.55 2.07
N ASP A 144 -11.72 2.61 1.25
CA ASP A 144 -10.94 2.65 0.02
C ASP A 144 -9.47 2.91 0.36
N LEU A 145 -8.65 1.88 0.18
CA LEU A 145 -7.21 1.91 0.45
C LEU A 145 -6.49 1.98 -0.89
N LYS A 146 -6.54 3.16 -1.50
CA LYS A 146 -5.75 3.47 -2.69
C LYS A 146 -4.29 3.61 -2.29
N VAL A 147 -3.48 2.71 -2.82
CA VAL A 147 -2.03 2.66 -2.63
C VAL A 147 -1.38 2.87 -3.99
N ASP A 148 -0.47 3.83 -4.08
CA ASP A 148 0.15 4.17 -5.37
C ASP A 148 1.23 3.18 -5.75
N GLU A 149 2.08 2.80 -4.79
CA GLU A 149 3.17 1.87 -5.05
C GLU A 149 3.44 1.00 -3.84
N ILE A 150 3.48 -0.31 -4.07
CA ILE A 150 4.07 -1.28 -3.18
C ILE A 150 5.32 -1.80 -3.85
N TRP A 151 6.42 -1.82 -3.12
CA TRP A 151 7.69 -2.35 -3.60
C TRP A 151 8.22 -3.31 -2.55
N TYR A 152 8.46 -4.54 -2.99
CA TYR A 152 8.86 -5.66 -2.16
C TYR A 152 10.18 -6.22 -2.69
N ASN A 153 11.24 -6.11 -1.90
CA ASN A 153 12.53 -6.70 -2.24
C ASN A 153 12.71 -8.06 -1.54
N PHE A 154 12.65 -8.04 -0.21
CA PHE A 154 12.71 -9.20 0.68
C PHE A 154 12.06 -8.80 2.02
N PRO A 155 11.92 -9.70 3.02
CA PRO A 155 11.04 -9.48 4.18
C PRO A 155 11.39 -8.24 5.02
N ASP A 156 12.67 -7.87 5.05
CA ASP A 156 13.18 -6.72 5.79
C ASP A 156 13.33 -5.45 4.93
N GLU A 157 13.06 -5.51 3.62
CA GLU A 157 13.18 -4.37 2.72
C GLU A 157 11.98 -4.29 1.77
N TRP A 158 10.99 -3.52 2.20
CA TRP A 158 9.79 -3.21 1.42
C TRP A 158 9.32 -1.80 1.75
N ARG A 159 8.48 -1.24 0.88
CA ARG A 159 7.95 0.11 1.02
C ARG A 159 6.55 0.23 0.44
N VAL A 160 5.75 1.07 1.08
CA VAL A 160 4.40 1.43 0.65
C VAL A 160 4.37 2.95 0.46
N ARG A 161 3.84 3.41 -0.67
CA ARG A 161 3.65 4.82 -1.00
C ARG A 161 2.18 5.13 -1.17
N GLN A 162 1.73 6.20 -0.51
CA GLN A 162 0.38 6.75 -0.63
C GLN A 162 0.48 8.29 -0.69
N THR A 163 0.29 8.87 -1.87
CA THR A 163 0.51 10.29 -2.18
C THR A 163 -0.69 11.16 -1.77
N ALA A 164 -1.85 10.57 -1.53
CA ALA A 164 -3.10 11.30 -1.29
C ALA A 164 -3.16 12.05 0.05
N ILE A 165 -2.35 11.68 1.05
CA ILE A 165 -2.46 12.21 2.43
C ILE A 165 -1.14 12.89 2.86
N SER A 166 0.01 12.36 2.44
CA SER A 166 1.33 12.95 2.66
C SER A 166 2.33 12.33 1.67
N TYR A 167 3.50 12.94 1.42
CA TYR A 167 4.62 12.25 0.74
C TYR A 167 5.27 11.22 1.71
N SER A 168 4.50 10.32 2.30
CA SER A 168 5.04 9.27 3.16
C SER A 168 5.54 8.12 2.28
N VAL A 169 6.86 8.04 2.08
CA VAL A 169 7.50 6.79 1.71
C VAL A 169 7.83 6.09 3.03
N PHE A 170 7.08 5.05 3.37
CA PHE A 170 7.46 4.23 4.51
C PHE A 170 8.60 3.31 4.08
N ILE A 171 9.82 3.63 4.49
CA ILE A 171 10.95 2.72 4.41
C ILE A 171 11.01 2.03 5.77
N PHE A 172 10.51 0.80 5.82
CA PHE A 172 10.58 -0.01 7.03
C PHE A 172 11.95 -0.68 7.09
N GLU A 173 12.96 0.08 7.52
CA GLU A 173 14.22 -0.51 7.97
C GLU A 173 14.01 -1.07 9.38
N GLN A 174 14.65 -2.20 9.67
CA GLN A 174 14.54 -3.02 10.88
C GLN A 174 14.60 -2.23 12.21
N ASN A 175 15.13 -1.00 12.20
CA ASN A 175 15.36 -0.16 13.38
C ASN A 175 14.29 0.94 13.62
N ASN A 176 13.32 1.13 12.73
CA ASN A 176 12.35 2.25 12.81
C ASN A 176 10.87 1.85 12.84
N ILE A 177 10.56 0.57 13.03
CA ILE A 177 9.16 0.12 13.12
C ILE A 177 8.68 0.26 14.56
N PRO A 178 7.60 1.01 14.82
CA PRO A 178 6.95 0.97 16.11
C PRO A 178 6.60 -0.48 16.45
N TYR A 179 7.01 -0.97 17.62
CA TYR A 179 6.84 -2.33 18.15
C TYR A 179 5.39 -2.90 18.12
N CYS A 180 4.42 -2.14 17.60
CA CYS A 180 2.99 -2.42 17.62
C CYS A 180 2.51 -3.37 16.50
N PHE A 181 3.31 -3.67 15.47
CA PHE A 181 2.90 -4.52 14.34
C PHE A 181 3.84 -5.68 14.10
N HIS A 182 3.60 -6.76 14.83
CA HIS A 182 4.31 -8.02 14.70
C HIS A 182 5.84 -7.93 14.93
N PRO A 183 6.46 -8.99 15.43
CA PRO A 183 7.93 -9.01 15.56
C PRO A 183 8.67 -8.98 14.21
N LYS A 184 7.96 -9.04 13.06
CA LYS A 184 8.57 -8.92 11.73
C LYS A 184 7.81 -7.91 10.82
N PRO A 185 8.53 -6.93 10.23
CA PRO A 185 7.99 -5.93 9.30
C PRO A 185 7.07 -6.50 8.22
N VAL A 186 7.50 -7.61 7.59
CA VAL A 186 6.81 -8.22 6.45
C VAL A 186 5.36 -8.58 6.72
N TYR A 187 4.99 -8.96 7.95
CA TYR A 187 3.62 -9.33 8.27
C TYR A 187 2.65 -8.16 8.18
N PHE A 188 3.13 -6.92 8.41
CA PHE A 188 2.33 -5.74 8.15
C PHE A 188 1.94 -5.70 6.66
N LEU A 189 2.91 -5.81 5.77
CA LEU A 189 2.67 -5.80 4.33
C LEU A 189 1.72 -6.93 3.90
N MET A 190 1.92 -8.14 4.42
CA MET A 190 1.03 -9.27 4.12
C MET A 190 -0.40 -9.02 4.63
N SER A 191 -0.55 -8.46 5.83
CA SER A 191 -1.87 -8.08 6.36
C SER A 191 -2.54 -6.99 5.54
N LEU A 192 -1.76 -6.06 4.97
CA LEU A 192 -2.22 -4.98 4.12
C LEU A 192 -2.71 -5.51 2.76
N LEU A 193 -1.93 -6.35 2.09
CA LEU A 193 -2.28 -6.97 0.81
C LEU A 193 -3.53 -7.86 0.93
N LYS A 194 -3.78 -8.41 2.12
CA LYS A 194 -5.01 -9.15 2.45
C LYS A 194 -6.23 -8.27 2.71
N LEU A 195 -6.21 -6.95 2.52
CA LEU A 195 -7.43 -6.14 2.71
C LEU A 195 -8.36 -6.24 1.50
N PRO A 196 -9.68 -6.44 1.69
CA PRO A 196 -10.60 -6.79 0.59
C PRO A 196 -10.76 -5.69 -0.46
N LYS A 197 -10.59 -4.43 -0.06
CA LYS A 197 -10.72 -3.27 -0.95
C LYS A 197 -9.39 -2.58 -1.26
N ILE A 198 -8.26 -3.25 -1.01
CA ILE A 198 -6.98 -2.67 -1.39
C ILE A 198 -6.87 -2.59 -2.92
N GLN A 199 -6.51 -1.41 -3.40
CA GLN A 199 -6.25 -1.16 -4.81
C GLN A 199 -4.83 -0.63 -4.93
N VAL A 200 -3.99 -1.38 -5.63
CA VAL A 200 -2.58 -1.03 -5.81
C VAL A 200 -2.38 -0.57 -7.25
N GLU A 201 -1.95 0.68 -7.42
CA GLU A 201 -1.66 1.20 -8.75
C GLU A 201 -0.41 0.54 -9.34
N LYS A 202 0.65 0.38 -8.55
CA LYS A 202 1.88 -0.31 -8.97
C LYS A 202 2.42 -1.27 -7.90
N LEU A 203 2.66 -2.51 -8.27
CA LEU A 203 3.33 -3.53 -7.45
C LEU A 203 4.69 -3.88 -8.05
N THR A 204 5.77 -3.72 -7.30
CA THR A 204 7.12 -4.12 -7.72
C THR A 204 7.60 -5.25 -6.83
N ILE A 205 7.98 -6.39 -7.42
CA ILE A 205 8.43 -7.60 -6.71
C ILE A 205 9.82 -7.95 -7.24
N HIS A 206 10.83 -7.98 -6.37
CA HIS A 206 12.18 -8.41 -6.77
C HIS A 206 12.41 -9.91 -6.58
N GLU A 207 11.86 -10.46 -5.50
CA GLU A 207 11.97 -11.87 -5.15
C GLU A 207 10.63 -12.39 -4.64
N GLU A 208 10.21 -13.54 -5.15
CA GLU A 208 9.08 -14.31 -4.63
C GLU A 208 9.64 -15.32 -3.62
N ASP A 209 9.99 -14.85 -2.43
CA ASP A 209 10.52 -15.68 -1.35
C ASP A 209 9.42 -16.48 -0.63
N GLU A 210 9.78 -17.20 0.44
CA GLU A 210 8.85 -18.00 1.24
C GLU A 210 7.69 -17.19 1.85
N TYR A 211 7.87 -15.89 2.10
CA TYR A 211 6.82 -15.03 2.66
C TYR A 211 5.84 -14.61 1.58
N TRP A 212 6.35 -14.34 0.37
CA TRP A 212 5.51 -14.07 -0.79
C TRP A 212 4.73 -15.32 -1.23
N GLU A 213 5.36 -16.49 -1.24
CA GLU A 213 4.69 -17.77 -1.50
C GLU A 213 3.58 -18.03 -0.49
N LYS A 214 3.84 -17.81 0.81
CA LYS A 214 2.82 -17.93 1.85
C LYS A 214 1.66 -16.95 1.67
N LEU A 215 1.93 -15.71 1.26
CA LEU A 215 0.86 -14.76 0.94
C LEU A 215 -0.02 -15.29 -0.20
N ILE A 216 0.58 -15.81 -1.26
CA ILE A 216 -0.14 -16.38 -2.40
C ILE A 216 -1.01 -17.55 -1.93
N GLU A 217 -0.47 -18.48 -1.13
CA GLU A 217 -1.24 -19.59 -0.55
C GLU A 217 -2.46 -19.11 0.24
N GLU A 218 -2.29 -18.09 1.09
CA GLU A 218 -3.40 -17.52 1.88
C GLU A 218 -4.43 -16.78 1.02
N LEU A 219 -4.00 -16.15 -0.09
CA LEU A 219 -4.90 -15.54 -1.07
C LEU A 219 -5.71 -16.61 -1.79
N ASP A 220 -5.09 -17.72 -2.18
CA ASP A 220 -5.75 -18.86 -2.81
C ASP A 220 -6.76 -19.53 -1.87
N GLU A 221 -6.36 -19.79 -0.62
CA GLU A 221 -7.24 -20.36 0.42
C GLU A 221 -8.47 -19.48 0.69
N SER A 222 -8.32 -18.16 0.55
CA SER A 222 -9.43 -17.22 0.70
C SER A 222 -10.18 -16.93 -0.61
N ASN A 223 -9.77 -17.54 -1.73
CA ASN A 223 -10.27 -17.29 -3.09
C ASN A 223 -10.24 -15.80 -3.46
N ARG A 224 -9.12 -15.15 -3.16
CA ARG A 224 -8.92 -13.73 -3.35
C ARG A 224 -7.81 -13.45 -4.33
N LYS A 225 -8.01 -12.41 -5.13
CA LYS A 225 -7.01 -11.86 -6.04
C LYS A 225 -6.78 -10.39 -5.73
N LEU A 226 -5.56 -9.94 -5.93
CA LEU A 226 -5.15 -8.56 -5.73
C LEU A 226 -5.60 -7.70 -6.92
N HIS A 227 -6.16 -6.54 -6.60
CA HIS A 227 -6.47 -5.51 -7.57
C HIS A 227 -5.21 -4.67 -7.85
N VAL A 228 -4.44 -5.07 -8.85
CA VAL A 228 -3.17 -4.45 -9.25
C VAL A 228 -3.25 -3.97 -10.69
N LYS A 229 -2.99 -2.68 -10.96
CA LYS A 229 -2.96 -2.18 -12.35
C LYS A 229 -1.64 -2.41 -13.05
N LYS A 230 -0.52 -2.20 -12.36
CA LYS A 230 0.82 -2.33 -12.94
C LYS A 230 1.67 -3.25 -12.06
N VAL A 231 2.28 -4.27 -12.65
CA VAL A 231 3.21 -5.15 -11.95
C VAL A 231 4.59 -5.10 -12.60
N GLN A 232 5.63 -5.06 -11.78
CA GLN A 232 7.02 -4.97 -12.23
C GLN A 232 7.93 -5.97 -11.51
N PHE A 233 8.68 -6.72 -12.30
CA PHE A 233 9.75 -7.62 -11.87
C PHE A 233 11.09 -7.08 -12.43
N PRO A 234 11.79 -6.23 -11.66
CA PRO A 234 12.85 -5.36 -12.19
C PRO A 234 14.19 -6.07 -12.40
N TYR A 235 14.49 -7.08 -11.59
CA TYR A 235 15.68 -7.90 -11.72
C TYR A 235 15.35 -9.22 -12.37
N PRO A 236 16.34 -9.87 -13.00
CA PRO A 236 16.14 -11.20 -13.49
C PRO A 236 15.84 -12.15 -12.34
N HIS A 237 14.65 -12.74 -12.35
CA HIS A 237 14.23 -13.68 -11.33
C HIS A 237 15.25 -14.81 -11.19
N ARG A 238 15.69 -15.07 -9.95
CA ARG A 238 16.51 -16.23 -9.62
C ARG A 238 15.72 -17.52 -9.75
N LYS A 239 14.43 -17.47 -9.44
CA LYS A 239 13.47 -18.56 -9.66
C LYS A 239 13.11 -18.62 -11.14
N SER A 240 12.91 -19.83 -11.65
CA SER A 240 12.57 -20.08 -13.06
C SER A 240 11.18 -19.59 -13.47
N LYS A 241 10.32 -19.26 -12.52
CA LYS A 241 8.90 -18.95 -12.75
C LYS A 241 8.54 -17.66 -12.03
N ILE A 242 7.84 -16.79 -12.76
CA ILE A 242 7.15 -15.62 -12.21
C ILE A 242 5.71 -16.04 -12.04
N ASP A 243 5.14 -15.79 -10.87
CA ASP A 243 3.73 -16.04 -10.63
C ASP A 243 2.90 -14.77 -10.86
N LEU A 244 1.77 -14.91 -11.55
CA LEU A 244 0.84 -13.84 -11.82
C LEU A 244 -0.60 -14.18 -11.38
N HIS A 245 -0.88 -15.42 -10.97
CA HIS A 245 -2.26 -15.89 -10.81
C HIS A 245 -3.02 -15.18 -9.68
N PHE A 246 -2.29 -14.66 -8.69
CA PHE A 246 -2.82 -13.92 -7.55
C PHE A 246 -3.39 -12.53 -7.92
N MET A 247 -3.29 -12.10 -9.19
CA MET A 247 -3.84 -10.81 -9.66
C MET A 247 -5.09 -10.99 -10.54
N ILE A 248 -6.00 -10.02 -10.47
CA ILE A 248 -7.22 -9.96 -11.31
C ILE A 248 -6.84 -9.61 -12.76
N PRO A 249 -7.02 -10.50 -13.74
CA PRO A 249 -6.59 -10.26 -15.12
C PRO A 249 -7.17 -8.99 -15.76
N GLU A 250 -8.46 -8.71 -15.55
CA GLU A 250 -9.21 -7.62 -16.20
C GLU A 250 -8.79 -6.22 -15.73
N VAL A 251 -8.10 -6.15 -14.59
CA VAL A 251 -7.63 -4.90 -13.99
C VAL A 251 -6.22 -4.54 -14.47
N ILE A 252 -5.45 -5.52 -14.92
CA ILE A 252 -4.03 -5.34 -15.25
C ILE A 252 -3.91 -4.49 -16.51
N GLU A 253 -3.20 -3.38 -16.37
CA GLU A 253 -2.82 -2.49 -17.46
C GLU A 253 -1.44 -2.85 -18.00
N GLU A 254 -0.47 -3.05 -17.11
CA GLU A 254 0.93 -3.21 -17.49
C GLU A 254 1.60 -4.34 -16.70
N ILE A 255 2.28 -5.23 -17.42
CA ILE A 255 3.17 -6.25 -16.84
C ILE A 255 4.57 -5.96 -17.35
N LYS A 256 5.52 -5.66 -16.46
CA LYS A 256 6.92 -5.45 -16.82
C LYS A 256 7.80 -6.51 -16.17
N MET A 257 8.53 -7.27 -16.98
CA MET A 257 9.39 -8.36 -16.53
C MET A 257 10.78 -8.27 -17.14
N ASN A 258 11.80 -8.47 -16.29
CA ASN A 258 13.18 -8.66 -16.69
C ASN A 258 13.53 -10.15 -16.55
N LEU A 259 13.90 -10.80 -17.65
CA LEU A 259 14.15 -12.24 -17.71
C LEU A 259 15.62 -12.52 -18.03
N LEU A 260 16.25 -13.48 -17.33
CA LEU A 260 17.59 -13.96 -17.64
C LEU A 260 17.51 -15.37 -18.23
N ASN A 261 17.83 -15.50 -19.52
CA ASN A 261 17.88 -16.79 -20.22
C ASN A 261 16.62 -17.65 -20.01
N PRO A 262 15.41 -17.12 -20.24
CA PRO A 262 14.18 -17.84 -19.94
C PRO A 262 14.10 -19.12 -20.78
N LYS A 263 13.76 -20.25 -20.14
CA LYS A 263 13.50 -21.47 -20.91
C LYS A 263 12.16 -21.32 -21.62
N ARG A 264 12.04 -22.04 -22.73
CA ARG A 264 10.82 -22.02 -23.54
C ARG A 264 9.55 -22.34 -22.74
N LYS A 265 9.60 -23.37 -21.89
CA LYS A 265 8.45 -23.80 -21.07
C LYS A 265 8.01 -22.70 -20.10
N GLU A 266 8.97 -22.05 -19.44
CA GLU A 266 8.74 -20.99 -18.46
C GLU A 266 8.11 -19.76 -19.13
N LEU A 267 8.67 -19.31 -20.26
CA LEU A 267 8.09 -18.18 -21.00
C LEU A 267 6.68 -18.51 -21.51
N ASN A 268 6.46 -19.73 -22.01
CA ASN A 268 5.15 -20.13 -22.51
C ASN A 268 4.10 -20.13 -21.39
N GLU A 269 4.42 -20.64 -20.19
CA GLU A 269 3.52 -20.58 -19.03
C GLU A 269 3.14 -19.14 -18.65
N ILE A 270 4.11 -18.21 -18.67
CA ILE A 270 3.85 -16.79 -18.35
C ILE A 270 2.96 -16.17 -19.43
N ILE A 271 3.32 -16.32 -20.71
CA ILE A 271 2.62 -15.66 -21.82
C ILE A 271 1.19 -16.19 -22.00
N ASP A 272 0.97 -17.49 -21.80
CA ASP A 272 -0.35 -18.11 -21.93
C ASP A 272 -1.24 -17.88 -20.68
N SER A 273 -0.73 -17.22 -19.63
CA SER A 273 -1.53 -16.84 -18.46
C SER A 273 -2.66 -15.87 -18.80
N GLU A 274 -3.78 -15.97 -18.08
CA GLU A 274 -4.92 -15.05 -18.25
C GLU A 274 -4.49 -13.58 -18.08
N GLN A 275 -3.58 -13.33 -17.14
CA GLN A 275 -3.03 -11.99 -16.84
C GLN A 275 -2.28 -11.41 -18.04
N CYS A 276 -1.38 -12.18 -18.67
CA CYS A 276 -0.67 -11.71 -19.86
C CYS A 276 -1.58 -11.54 -21.07
N GLN A 277 -2.62 -12.37 -21.19
CA GLN A 277 -3.58 -12.27 -22.29
C GLN A 277 -4.53 -11.06 -22.13
N ALA A 278 -4.87 -10.69 -20.89
CA ALA A 278 -5.75 -9.57 -20.58
C ALA A 278 -5.03 -8.20 -20.49
N ALA A 279 -3.73 -8.19 -20.18
CA ALA A 279 -2.97 -6.96 -19.98
C ALA A 279 -2.98 -6.03 -21.22
N LYS A 280 -3.07 -4.70 -20.98
CA LYS A 280 -3.00 -3.71 -22.08
C LYS A 280 -1.62 -3.70 -22.77
N MET A 281 -0.56 -4.00 -22.02
CA MET A 281 0.79 -4.16 -22.55
C MET A 281 1.67 -5.05 -21.64
N VAL A 282 2.42 -5.96 -22.25
CA VAL A 282 3.44 -6.78 -21.58
C VAL A 282 4.85 -6.35 -22.01
N HIS A 283 5.65 -5.80 -21.11
CA HIS A 283 7.03 -5.38 -21.37
C HIS A 283 8.03 -6.46 -20.94
N ILE A 284 8.79 -6.98 -21.89
CA ILE A 284 9.79 -8.03 -21.68
C ILE A 284 11.17 -7.45 -21.99
N GLU A 285 12.00 -7.35 -20.95
CA GLU A 285 13.42 -7.00 -21.08
C GLU A 285 14.27 -8.24 -20.78
N SER A 286 15.33 -8.47 -21.55
CA SER A 286 16.27 -9.56 -21.28
C SER A 286 17.65 -9.27 -21.84
N HIS A 287 18.68 -9.74 -21.13
CA HIS A 287 20.05 -9.72 -21.63
C HIS A 287 20.36 -10.82 -22.65
N THR A 288 19.46 -11.81 -22.80
CA THR A 288 19.61 -12.91 -23.76
C THR A 288 19.66 -12.38 -25.19
N GLU A 289 20.52 -12.99 -26.01
CA GLU A 289 20.61 -12.68 -27.42
C GLU A 289 19.34 -13.04 -28.18
N PHE A 290 19.07 -12.34 -29.28
CA PHE A 290 17.87 -12.55 -30.08
C PHE A 290 17.76 -13.99 -30.63
N SER A 291 18.89 -14.62 -30.95
CA SER A 291 18.98 -16.01 -31.43
C SER A 291 18.64 -17.05 -30.35
N GLY A 292 19.01 -16.76 -29.10
CA GLY A 292 18.81 -17.66 -27.96
C GLY A 292 17.47 -17.49 -27.25
N PHE A 293 16.75 -16.40 -27.51
CA PHE A 293 15.47 -16.14 -26.88
C PHE A 293 14.32 -16.96 -27.49
N PRO A 294 13.41 -17.55 -26.69
CA PRO A 294 12.27 -18.33 -27.18
C PRO A 294 11.17 -17.45 -27.79
N LEU A 295 11.44 -16.89 -28.97
CA LEU A 295 10.57 -15.91 -29.66
C LEU A 295 9.22 -16.48 -30.13
N LYS A 296 9.13 -17.80 -30.33
CA LYS A 296 7.91 -18.42 -30.88
C LYS A 296 6.73 -18.31 -29.91
N ASP A 297 7.01 -18.31 -28.62
CA ASP A 297 5.99 -18.31 -27.57
C ASP A 297 5.31 -16.93 -27.49
N LEU A 298 5.98 -15.87 -27.96
CA LEU A 298 5.39 -14.53 -28.11
C LEU A 298 4.36 -14.42 -29.25
N TYR A 299 4.19 -15.45 -30.10
CA TYR A 299 3.15 -15.43 -31.14
C TYR A 299 1.73 -15.48 -30.55
N ASN A 300 1.59 -15.95 -29.32
CA ASN A 300 0.34 -15.98 -28.57
C ASN A 300 0.13 -14.72 -27.72
N CYS A 301 1.11 -13.82 -27.61
CA CYS A 301 0.98 -12.61 -26.81
C CYS A 301 0.30 -11.51 -27.64
N PRO A 302 -0.90 -11.02 -27.24
CA PRO A 302 -1.62 -10.04 -28.04
C PRO A 302 -0.91 -8.69 -28.12
N ARG A 303 -0.33 -8.23 -27.01
CA ARG A 303 0.23 -6.88 -26.86
C ARG A 303 1.52 -6.92 -26.05
N PHE A 304 2.66 -6.67 -26.68
CA PHE A 304 3.94 -6.70 -25.96
C PHE A 304 4.99 -5.72 -26.46
N THR A 305 5.93 -5.38 -25.59
CA THR A 305 7.19 -4.73 -25.92
C THR A 305 8.32 -5.71 -25.66
N LEU A 306 9.29 -5.81 -26.58
CA LEU A 306 10.41 -6.71 -26.45
C LEU A 306 11.75 -5.97 -26.60
N LYS A 307 12.59 -6.06 -25.57
CA LYS A 307 13.95 -5.51 -25.56
C LYS A 307 14.95 -6.59 -25.16
N LEU A 308 15.67 -7.09 -26.16
CA LEU A 308 16.72 -8.11 -26.01
C LEU A 308 18.12 -7.51 -26.15
N GLY A 309 19.13 -8.25 -25.65
CA GLY A 309 20.53 -7.87 -25.54
C GLY A 309 21.22 -7.34 -26.81
N ARG A 310 22.46 -6.85 -26.63
CA ARG A 310 23.15 -5.83 -27.45
C ARG A 310 23.50 -6.22 -28.90
N ASP A 311 23.39 -7.48 -29.31
CA ASP A 311 23.79 -7.86 -30.67
C ASP A 311 22.81 -7.31 -31.73
N PRO A 312 23.27 -6.57 -32.76
CA PRO A 312 22.46 -6.17 -33.90
C PRO A 312 22.12 -7.38 -34.79
N ALA A 313 21.34 -8.31 -34.26
CA ALA A 313 20.63 -9.34 -34.99
C ALA A 313 19.49 -8.75 -35.85
N ILE A 314 19.77 -7.67 -36.60
CA ILE A 314 18.78 -6.86 -37.33
C ILE A 314 17.99 -7.73 -38.31
N PHE A 315 18.68 -8.63 -39.02
CA PHE A 315 18.03 -9.59 -39.92
C PHE A 315 17.08 -10.53 -39.17
N MET A 316 17.48 -11.07 -38.02
CA MET A 316 16.62 -11.95 -37.22
C MET A 316 15.40 -11.19 -36.67
N ARG A 317 15.60 -9.96 -36.19
CA ARG A 317 14.52 -9.05 -35.75
C ARG A 317 13.52 -8.79 -36.87
N ALA A 318 14.01 -8.47 -38.08
CA ALA A 318 13.15 -8.28 -39.25
C ALA A 318 12.38 -9.56 -39.61
N ASN A 319 13.04 -10.72 -39.62
CA ASN A 319 12.40 -12.00 -39.88
C ASN A 319 11.35 -12.37 -38.82
N PHE A 320 11.59 -12.03 -37.56
CA PHE A 320 10.63 -12.23 -36.49
C PHE A 320 9.36 -11.39 -36.72
N LEU A 321 9.49 -10.10 -37.04
CA LEU A 321 8.37 -9.23 -37.40
C LEU A 321 7.61 -9.76 -38.63
N LYS A 322 8.33 -10.20 -39.68
CA LYS A 322 7.70 -10.84 -40.87
C LYS A 322 6.93 -12.11 -40.50
N LYS A 323 7.40 -12.89 -39.53
CA LYS A 323 6.71 -14.08 -39.03
C LYS A 323 5.48 -13.72 -38.18
N LEU A 324 5.57 -12.68 -37.34
CA LEU A 324 4.43 -12.17 -36.58
C LEU A 324 3.27 -11.81 -37.51
N MET A 325 3.53 -10.95 -38.52
CA MET A 325 2.51 -10.54 -39.50
C MET A 325 1.82 -11.71 -40.23
N LYS A 326 2.50 -12.85 -40.37
CA LYS A 326 1.98 -14.03 -41.09
C LYS A 326 1.33 -15.09 -40.21
N LYS A 327 1.76 -15.22 -38.95
CA LYS A 327 1.46 -16.40 -38.12
C LYS A 327 0.84 -16.09 -36.76
N SER A 328 0.92 -14.85 -36.27
CA SER A 328 0.43 -14.50 -34.95
C SER A 328 -0.91 -13.76 -35.01
N LYS A 329 -1.58 -13.73 -33.85
CA LYS A 329 -2.76 -12.87 -33.60
C LYS A 329 -2.35 -11.58 -32.88
N VAL A 330 -1.12 -11.12 -33.10
CA VAL A 330 -0.58 -9.95 -32.41
C VAL A 330 -1.41 -8.71 -32.78
N GLN A 331 -1.82 -7.96 -31.77
CA GLN A 331 -2.50 -6.69 -31.94
C GLN A 331 -1.48 -5.55 -31.92
N LYS A 332 -0.48 -5.63 -31.02
CA LYS A 332 0.58 -4.64 -30.93
C LYS A 332 1.91 -5.27 -30.48
N CYS A 333 3.00 -4.93 -31.14
CA CYS A 333 4.35 -5.32 -30.78
C CYS A 333 5.30 -4.14 -30.92
N ASP A 334 5.97 -3.76 -29.83
CA ASP A 334 7.04 -2.77 -29.86
C ASP A 334 8.39 -3.46 -29.68
N LEU A 335 9.14 -3.61 -30.79
CA LEU A 335 10.42 -4.31 -30.78
C LEU A 335 11.57 -3.30 -30.77
N TYR A 336 12.42 -3.35 -29.74
CA TYR A 336 13.65 -2.54 -29.73
C TYR A 336 14.50 -2.90 -30.94
N ALA A 337 14.87 -1.94 -31.78
CA ALA A 337 15.69 -2.18 -32.96
C ALA A 337 16.31 -0.88 -33.46
N ARG A 338 17.45 -0.97 -34.15
CA ARG A 338 18.04 0.20 -34.82
C ARG A 338 17.28 0.51 -36.11
N ARG A 339 17.16 1.79 -36.47
CA ARG A 339 16.52 2.28 -37.72
C ARG A 339 16.91 1.53 -39.00
N LYS A 340 18.14 0.99 -39.06
CA LYS A 340 18.63 0.16 -40.18
C LYS A 340 17.74 -1.04 -40.50
N ILE A 341 16.93 -1.52 -39.55
CA ILE A 341 15.94 -2.59 -39.76
C ILE A 341 14.92 -2.27 -40.86
N MET A 342 14.59 -0.99 -41.07
CA MET A 342 13.63 -0.58 -42.10
C MET A 342 14.06 -0.94 -43.52
N LYS A 343 15.36 -1.18 -43.75
CA LYS A 343 15.89 -1.66 -45.05
C LYS A 343 15.30 -3.01 -45.48
N TYR A 344 14.84 -3.82 -44.52
CA TYR A 344 14.22 -5.12 -44.79
C TYR A 344 12.72 -5.02 -45.12
N PHE A 345 12.17 -3.80 -45.12
CA PHE A 345 10.75 -3.50 -45.27
C PHE A 345 10.53 -2.44 -46.36
N ASN A 346 11.29 -2.47 -47.45
CA ASN A 346 11.25 -1.48 -48.54
C ASN A 346 10.44 -1.94 -49.76
N GLU A 347 9.54 -2.91 -49.58
CA GLU A 347 8.57 -3.32 -50.58
C GLU A 347 7.74 -2.08 -51.03
N PRO A 348 7.73 -1.70 -52.32
CA PRO A 348 7.05 -0.49 -52.80
C PRO A 348 5.57 -0.44 -52.42
N GLU A 349 4.90 -1.59 -52.40
CA GLU A 349 3.48 -1.74 -52.08
C GLU A 349 3.18 -1.47 -50.60
N ALA A 350 4.19 -1.62 -49.73
CA ALA A 350 4.04 -1.37 -48.30
C ALA A 350 4.37 0.08 -47.92
N MET A 351 4.99 0.86 -48.81
CA MET A 351 5.41 2.24 -48.52
C MET A 351 4.20 3.19 -48.43
N VAL A 352 4.20 4.08 -47.42
CA VAL A 352 3.18 5.13 -47.31
C VAL A 352 3.74 6.46 -47.84
N PRO A 353 3.08 7.12 -48.81
CA PRO A 353 3.51 8.42 -49.33
C PRO A 353 3.68 9.44 -48.20
N ASN A 354 4.75 10.25 -48.25
CA ASN A 354 5.10 11.27 -47.26
C ASN A 354 5.49 10.75 -45.85
N PHE A 355 5.40 9.45 -45.58
CA PHE A 355 5.75 8.85 -44.29
C PHE A 355 6.86 7.79 -44.44
N PRO A 356 8.14 8.20 -44.58
CA PRO A 356 9.24 7.28 -44.91
C PRO A 356 9.57 6.26 -43.81
N SER A 357 9.11 6.50 -42.57
CA SER A 357 9.23 5.57 -41.42
C SER A 357 8.10 4.54 -41.36
N LEU A 358 7.04 4.69 -42.17
CA LEU A 358 5.80 3.96 -42.05
C LEU A 358 5.63 2.93 -43.17
N ARG A 359 5.16 1.74 -42.81
CA ARG A 359 4.79 0.68 -43.75
C ARG A 359 3.41 0.13 -43.44
N ARG A 360 2.66 -0.27 -44.47
CA ARG A 360 1.35 -0.92 -44.33
C ARG A 360 1.36 -2.27 -45.04
N TYR A 361 1.00 -3.33 -44.31
CA TYR A 361 0.89 -4.69 -44.85
C TYR A 361 -0.55 -5.15 -44.70
N GLN A 362 -1.24 -5.35 -45.83
CA GLN A 362 -2.60 -5.89 -45.84
C GLN A 362 -2.63 -7.31 -45.27
N ILE A 363 -3.62 -7.61 -44.43
CA ILE A 363 -3.83 -8.95 -43.88
C ILE A 363 -4.75 -9.72 -44.83
N PRO A 364 -4.27 -10.79 -45.50
CA PRO A 364 -5.06 -11.51 -46.48
C PRO A 364 -6.39 -12.02 -45.91
N GLY A 365 -7.49 -11.75 -46.62
CA GLY A 365 -8.83 -12.19 -46.23
C GLY A 365 -9.52 -11.32 -45.17
N THR A 366 -8.95 -10.16 -44.82
CA THR A 366 -9.57 -9.19 -43.91
C THR A 366 -9.42 -7.77 -44.46
N ASN A 367 -10.20 -6.81 -43.95
CA ASN A 367 -9.99 -5.38 -44.20
C ASN A 367 -8.94 -4.78 -43.27
N ASP A 368 -8.29 -5.60 -42.44
CA ASP A 368 -7.28 -5.13 -41.50
C ASP A 368 -5.91 -5.06 -42.17
N PHE A 369 -5.06 -4.18 -41.66
CA PHE A 369 -3.66 -4.11 -42.04
C PHE A 369 -2.75 -4.00 -40.83
N TYR A 370 -1.51 -4.42 -40.99
CA TYR A 370 -0.45 -4.13 -40.05
C TYR A 370 0.24 -2.82 -40.44
N GLU A 371 0.32 -1.91 -39.48
CA GLU A 371 1.14 -0.72 -39.56
C GLU A 371 2.49 -1.01 -38.88
N LEU A 372 3.58 -0.87 -39.62
CA LEU A 372 4.94 -1.01 -39.10
C LEU A 372 5.62 0.36 -39.17
N GLU A 373 6.00 0.89 -38.01
CA GLU A 373 6.61 2.21 -37.90
C GLU A 373 7.86 2.19 -37.03
N TYR A 374 8.92 2.85 -37.49
CA TYR A 374 10.06 3.14 -36.65
C TYR A 374 9.84 4.43 -35.85
N ARG A 375 9.84 4.32 -34.51
CA ARG A 375 9.71 5.45 -33.58
C ARG A 375 10.84 5.40 -32.55
N GLU A 376 11.65 6.47 -32.50
CA GLU A 376 12.79 6.61 -31.57
C GLU A 376 13.81 5.46 -31.68
N GLU A 377 13.65 4.41 -30.87
CA GLU A 377 14.49 3.20 -30.80
C GLU A 377 13.69 1.89 -30.93
N PHE A 378 12.41 1.99 -31.26
CA PHE A 378 11.50 0.86 -31.43
C PHE A 378 10.95 0.79 -32.85
N VAL A 379 10.70 -0.44 -33.29
CA VAL A 379 9.80 -0.72 -34.40
C VAL A 379 8.49 -1.19 -33.82
N SER A 380 7.47 -0.36 -33.97
CA SER A 380 6.10 -0.66 -33.59
C SER A 380 5.39 -1.37 -34.74
N LEU A 381 4.80 -2.53 -34.46
CA LEU A 381 3.91 -3.27 -35.34
C LEU A 381 2.53 -3.28 -34.70
N GLU A 382 1.55 -2.65 -35.33
CA GLU A 382 0.19 -2.54 -34.80
C GLU A 382 -0.83 -2.97 -35.85
N ARG A 383 -1.78 -3.82 -35.46
CA ARG A 383 -2.92 -4.19 -36.30
C ARG A 383 -3.96 -3.08 -36.22
N LYS A 384 -4.36 -2.55 -37.37
CA LYS A 384 -5.38 -1.51 -37.50
C LYS A 384 -6.50 -1.96 -38.43
N GLN A 385 -7.70 -1.48 -38.13
CA GLN A 385 -8.85 -1.59 -39.03
C GLN A 385 -8.80 -0.43 -40.03
N GLN A 386 -9.22 -0.71 -41.26
CA GLN A 386 -9.24 0.27 -42.35
C GLN A 386 -10.31 1.34 -42.19
#